data_AF-A0A8T5GH62-F1
#
_entry.id   AF-A0A8T5GH62-F1
#
_cell.length_a   1.000
_cell.length_b   1.000
_cell.length_c   1.000
_cell.angle_alpha   90.00
_cell.angle_beta   90.00
_cell.angle_gamma   90.00
#
_symmetry.space_group_name_H-M   'P 1'
#
loop_
_entity.id
_entity.type
_entity.pdbx_description
1 polymer ?
#
loop_
_entity_poly.entity_id
_entity_poly.type
_entity_poly.pdbx_seq_one_letter_code
_entity_poly.pdbx_strand_id
1 'polypeptide(L)'
;MQTVYVRTNDFRMAYRLLRELQLKHLNAQLVDLEQDLPDPKGWWFGTPDEVERLGGNGIGTTADTVKEAVLNLYRSFRELDVVHRLTVGIDPGPRPGCAWLVEGMLLGKSQDESVEDAVSHVIGLVRVYGPMVVDVRIGHGSPLHRDRLINRFLSEGYQVSQVNEHRTSRGTGRHEHASSALKIALLKGDPVLTRRTVEPTEGELRNIQRLSRKRSKGTLTISLQEAHSVACGGLTMEEALWRAGYSDSLSESSM
;
A
#
# COMPACT_ATOMS: atom_id res chain seq x y z
N MET A 1 9.55 -17.39 16.66
CA MET A 1 8.76 -17.39 15.41
C MET A 1 8.04 -18.71 15.34
N GLN A 2 6.71 -18.69 15.28
CA GLN A 2 5.92 -19.92 15.15
C GLN A 2 6.05 -20.40 13.70
N THR A 3 6.40 -21.67 13.51
CA THR A 3 6.44 -22.29 12.18
C THR A 3 5.02 -22.59 11.73
N VAL A 4 4.72 -22.29 10.48
CA VAL A 4 3.42 -22.58 9.86
C VAL A 4 3.61 -23.76 8.91
N TYR A 5 2.63 -24.66 8.86
CA TYR A 5 2.71 -25.83 8.00
C TYR A 5 1.83 -25.67 6.76
N VAL A 6 2.28 -26.23 5.65
CA VAL A 6 1.47 -26.40 4.43
C VAL A 6 1.30 -27.90 4.27
N ARG A 7 0.10 -28.41 4.49
CA ARG A 7 -0.20 -29.85 4.51
C ARG A 7 -1.35 -30.10 3.55
N THR A 8 -1.01 -30.40 2.30
CA THR A 8 -1.98 -30.51 1.21
C THR A 8 -1.45 -31.30 0.02
N ASN A 9 -2.34 -31.96 -0.71
CA ASN A 9 -2.05 -32.58 -2.00
C ASN A 9 -2.30 -31.65 -3.20
N ASP A 10 -2.86 -30.44 -2.99
CA ASP A 10 -2.98 -29.44 -4.04
C ASP A 10 -1.65 -28.68 -4.21
N PHE A 11 -0.82 -29.15 -5.14
CA PHE A 11 0.48 -28.55 -5.45
C PHE A 11 0.40 -27.10 -5.93
N ARG A 12 -0.68 -26.72 -6.64
CA ARG A 12 -0.84 -25.35 -7.16
C ARG A 12 -1.10 -24.38 -6.01
N MET A 13 -1.97 -24.78 -5.09
CA MET A 13 -2.22 -24.04 -3.86
C MET A 13 -0.96 -23.99 -2.99
N ALA A 14 -0.31 -25.13 -2.74
CA ALA A 14 0.90 -25.21 -1.92
C ALA A 14 2.00 -24.27 -2.43
N TYR A 15 2.27 -24.27 -3.75
CA TYR A 15 3.27 -23.40 -4.35
C TYR A 15 2.94 -21.92 -4.16
N ARG A 16 1.69 -21.52 -4.45
CA ARG A 16 1.26 -20.12 -4.28
C ARG A 16 1.34 -19.68 -2.82
N LEU A 17 0.99 -20.58 -1.91
CA LEU A 17 0.95 -20.32 -0.48
C LEU A 17 2.34 -20.22 0.14
N LEU A 18 3.26 -21.13 -0.20
CA LEU A 18 4.68 -21.03 0.19
C LEU A 18 5.30 -19.72 -0.30
N ARG A 19 5.03 -19.33 -1.55
CA ARG A 19 5.52 -18.05 -2.11
C ARG A 19 4.97 -16.86 -1.33
N GLU A 20 3.68 -16.84 -1.02
CA GLU A 20 3.08 -15.77 -0.23
C GLU A 20 3.68 -15.73 1.18
N LEU A 21 3.74 -16.86 1.89
CA LEU A 21 4.34 -16.93 3.23
C LEU A 21 5.81 -16.46 3.26
N GLN A 22 6.60 -16.82 2.24
CA GLN A 22 7.99 -16.37 2.11
C GLN A 22 8.07 -14.84 1.90
N LEU A 23 7.21 -14.25 1.06
CA LEU A 23 7.13 -12.80 0.87
C LEU A 23 6.77 -12.06 2.17
N LYS A 24 6.08 -12.75 3.08
CA LYS A 24 5.66 -12.25 4.40
C LYS A 24 6.68 -12.54 5.51
N HIS A 25 7.82 -13.14 5.17
CA HIS A 25 8.85 -13.56 6.11
C HIS A 25 8.36 -14.52 7.20
N LEU A 26 7.33 -15.32 6.90
CA LEU A 26 6.91 -16.42 7.76
C LEU A 26 7.74 -17.67 7.48
N ASN A 27 8.09 -18.39 8.56
CA ASN A 27 8.71 -19.69 8.43
C ASN A 27 7.64 -20.72 8.08
N ALA A 28 7.69 -21.26 6.87
CA ALA A 28 6.73 -22.23 6.35
C ALA A 28 7.41 -23.56 6.06
N GLN A 29 6.77 -24.67 6.44
CA GLN A 29 7.24 -26.02 6.13
C GLN A 29 6.16 -26.82 5.41
N LEU A 30 6.53 -27.47 4.31
CA LEU A 30 5.65 -28.42 3.64
C LEU A 30 5.66 -29.73 4.43
N VAL A 31 4.48 -30.28 4.71
CA VAL A 31 4.27 -31.55 5.41
C VAL A 31 3.38 -32.42 4.54
N ASP A 32 3.66 -33.71 4.51
CA ASP A 32 2.83 -34.67 3.78
C ASP A 32 1.43 -34.75 4.39
N LEU A 33 0.39 -34.87 3.56
CA LEU A 33 -0.99 -34.90 4.03
C LEU A 33 -1.26 -36.07 4.97
N GLU A 34 -0.57 -37.19 4.82
CA GLU A 34 -0.77 -38.38 5.65
C GLU A 34 0.16 -38.43 6.87
N GLN A 35 1.09 -37.47 7.00
CA GLN A 35 1.96 -37.35 8.18
C GLN A 35 1.36 -36.41 9.23
N ASP A 36 1.55 -36.74 10.51
CA ASP A 36 1.22 -35.82 11.59
C ASP A 36 2.05 -34.54 11.52
N LEU A 37 1.46 -33.45 12.01
CA LEU A 37 2.18 -32.18 12.09
C LEU A 37 3.35 -32.30 13.08
N PRO A 38 4.54 -31.77 12.74
CA PRO A 38 5.67 -31.75 13.65
C PRO A 38 5.38 -31.03 14.98
N ASP A 39 4.52 -30.00 14.95
CA ASP A 39 3.89 -29.41 16.11
C ASP A 39 2.37 -29.69 16.06
N PRO A 40 1.82 -30.55 16.93
CA PRO A 40 0.39 -30.88 16.95
C PRO A 40 -0.53 -29.68 17.22
N LYS A 41 -0.02 -28.59 17.81
CA LYS A 41 -0.77 -27.35 18.03
C LYS A 41 -0.43 -26.28 16.98
N GLY A 42 0.43 -26.62 16.02
CA GLY A 42 0.84 -25.75 14.94
C GLY A 42 -0.31 -25.39 14.02
N TRP A 43 -0.28 -24.17 13.50
CA TRP A 43 -1.20 -23.74 12.46
C TRP A 43 -0.78 -24.31 11.12
N TRP A 44 -1.76 -24.72 10.31
CA TRP A 44 -1.49 -25.32 9.02
C TRP A 44 -2.51 -24.91 7.96
N PHE A 45 -2.10 -24.98 6.70
CA PHE A 45 -2.96 -24.72 5.54
C PHE A 45 -3.24 -26.00 4.76
N GLY A 46 -4.48 -26.15 4.32
CA GLY A 46 -4.95 -27.20 3.41
C GLY A 46 -6.14 -26.72 2.60
N THR A 47 -6.65 -27.57 1.70
CA THR A 47 -7.93 -27.30 1.05
C THR A 47 -9.06 -27.33 2.09
N PRO A 48 -10.22 -26.72 1.83
CA PRO A 48 -11.35 -26.77 2.75
C PRO A 48 -11.70 -28.21 3.18
N ASP A 49 -11.73 -29.15 2.22
CA ASP A 49 -12.01 -30.57 2.47
C ASP A 49 -10.92 -31.25 3.31
N GLU A 50 -9.64 -30.94 3.07
CA GLU A 50 -8.53 -31.47 3.86
C GLU A 50 -8.60 -31.00 5.31
N VAL A 51 -8.92 -29.71 5.51
CA VAL A 51 -9.06 -29.09 6.84
C VAL A 51 -10.27 -29.63 7.58
N GLU A 52 -11.39 -29.84 6.90
CA GLU A 52 -12.58 -30.47 7.48
C GLU A 52 -12.27 -31.92 7.92
N ARG A 53 -11.52 -32.67 7.11
CA ARG A 53 -11.13 -34.06 7.40
C ARG A 53 -10.18 -34.19 8.59
N LEU A 54 -9.15 -33.34 8.65
CA LEU A 54 -8.05 -33.48 9.62
C LEU A 54 -8.24 -32.62 10.88
N GLY A 55 -9.02 -31.55 10.79
CA GLY A 55 -9.34 -30.67 11.91
C GLY A 55 -8.14 -29.92 12.52
N GLY A 56 -8.30 -29.53 13.78
CA GLY A 56 -7.29 -28.76 14.53
C GLY A 56 -7.20 -27.30 14.08
N ASN A 57 -5.99 -26.73 14.14
CA ASN A 57 -5.70 -25.33 13.75
C ASN A 57 -5.50 -25.18 12.22
N GLY A 58 -6.38 -25.83 11.44
CA GLY A 58 -6.32 -25.83 9.98
C GLY A 58 -7.03 -24.61 9.39
N ILE A 59 -6.42 -24.02 8.36
CA ILE A 59 -7.00 -22.89 7.61
C ILE A 59 -7.24 -23.33 6.17
N GLY A 60 -8.51 -23.44 5.81
CA GLY A 60 -8.94 -23.79 4.46
C GLY A 60 -8.63 -22.67 3.47
N THR A 61 -8.01 -23.02 2.35
CA THR A 61 -7.72 -22.08 1.26
C THR A 61 -7.79 -22.78 -0.10
N THR A 62 -7.82 -22.00 -1.17
CA THR A 62 -7.58 -22.50 -2.53
C THR A 62 -6.40 -21.75 -3.14
N ALA A 63 -5.99 -22.12 -4.35
CA ALA A 63 -4.98 -21.39 -5.10
C ALA A 63 -5.32 -19.90 -5.29
N ASP A 64 -6.60 -19.53 -5.31
CA ASP A 64 -7.06 -18.17 -5.57
C ASP A 64 -7.33 -17.36 -4.30
N THR A 65 -7.49 -18.01 -3.14
CA THR A 65 -7.78 -17.35 -1.85
C THR A 65 -6.61 -17.34 -0.85
N VAL A 66 -5.40 -17.64 -1.34
CA VAL A 66 -4.17 -17.72 -0.52
C VAL A 66 -3.95 -16.46 0.32
N LYS A 67 -4.20 -15.28 -0.24
CA LYS A 67 -3.94 -14.01 0.45
C LYS A 67 -4.88 -13.81 1.63
N GLU A 68 -6.17 -14.11 1.45
CA GLU A 68 -7.17 -14.06 2.51
C GLU A 68 -6.85 -15.08 3.61
N ALA A 69 -6.47 -16.30 3.23
CA ALA A 69 -6.13 -17.36 4.19
C ALA A 69 -4.90 -16.98 5.03
N VAL A 70 -3.87 -16.42 4.42
CA VAL A 70 -2.68 -15.93 5.14
C VAL A 70 -3.06 -14.80 6.09
N LEU A 71 -3.97 -13.90 5.74
CA LEU A 71 -4.47 -12.90 6.68
C LEU A 71 -5.24 -13.55 7.84
N ASN A 72 -6.09 -14.54 7.58
CA ASN A 72 -6.84 -15.25 8.62
C ASN A 72 -5.92 -15.93 9.63
N LEU A 73 -4.81 -16.52 9.18
CA LEU A 73 -3.79 -17.08 10.06
C LEU A 73 -3.28 -16.06 11.08
N TYR A 74 -3.01 -14.83 10.63
CA TYR A 74 -2.52 -13.78 11.52
C TYR A 74 -3.55 -13.33 12.54
N ARG A 75 -4.83 -13.27 12.15
CA ARG A 75 -5.92 -13.00 13.08
C ARG A 75 -5.95 -14.06 14.18
N SER A 76 -5.86 -15.33 13.79
CA SER A 76 -5.87 -16.44 14.75
C SER A 76 -4.63 -16.48 15.66
N PHE A 77 -3.43 -16.17 15.14
CA PHE A 77 -2.21 -16.15 15.95
C PHE A 77 -2.24 -15.16 17.12
N ARG A 78 -3.05 -14.12 17.00
CA ARG A 78 -3.10 -13.04 17.99
C ARG A 78 -4.40 -13.03 18.79
N GLU A 79 -5.24 -14.04 18.63
CA GLU A 79 -6.59 -14.10 19.21
C GLU A 79 -7.40 -12.83 18.88
N LEU A 80 -7.18 -12.27 17.69
CA LEU A 80 -7.81 -11.02 17.27
C LEU A 80 -9.02 -11.34 16.41
N ASP A 81 -10.21 -11.20 16.99
CA ASP A 81 -11.47 -11.23 16.23
C ASP A 81 -11.58 -10.04 15.26
N VAL A 82 -10.79 -8.98 15.49
CA VAL A 82 -10.79 -7.73 14.73
C VAL A 82 -9.39 -7.28 14.34
N VAL A 83 -9.24 -6.69 13.16
CA VAL A 83 -7.98 -6.01 12.79
C VAL A 83 -7.85 -4.77 13.66
N HIS A 84 -6.80 -4.68 14.47
CA HIS A 84 -6.56 -3.55 15.35
C HIS A 84 -5.83 -2.43 14.61
N ARG A 85 -4.83 -2.75 13.79
CA ARG A 85 -3.95 -1.76 13.17
C ARG A 85 -3.66 -2.05 11.72
N LEU A 86 -3.97 -1.07 10.88
CA LEU A 86 -3.42 -0.90 9.54
C LEU A 86 -2.38 0.21 9.57
N THR A 87 -1.16 -0.09 9.16
CA THR A 87 -0.09 0.90 8.96
C THR A 87 0.20 1.02 7.48
N VAL A 88 0.18 2.23 6.93
CA VAL A 88 0.51 2.47 5.52
C VAL A 88 1.70 3.40 5.44
N GLY A 89 2.78 2.98 4.79
CA GLY A 89 3.90 3.84 4.44
C GLY A 89 3.80 4.33 3.01
N ILE A 90 3.96 5.64 2.83
CA ILE A 90 3.83 6.32 1.55
C ILE A 90 5.11 7.10 1.26
N ASP A 91 5.77 6.75 0.16
CA ASP A 91 6.89 7.49 -0.41
C ASP A 91 6.35 8.61 -1.33
N PRO A 92 6.45 9.89 -0.93
CA PRO A 92 5.82 10.98 -1.65
C PRO A 92 6.47 11.27 -3.00
N GLY A 93 5.64 11.63 -3.98
CA GLY A 93 6.07 12.02 -5.31
C GLY A 93 4.89 12.17 -6.27
N PRO A 94 5.13 12.44 -7.55
CA PRO A 94 4.06 12.52 -8.55
C PRO A 94 3.31 11.20 -8.72
N ARG A 95 4.01 10.08 -8.50
CA ARG A 95 3.44 8.72 -8.45
C ARG A 95 3.85 8.06 -7.14
N PRO A 96 3.09 8.28 -6.05
CA PRO A 96 3.47 7.83 -4.71
C PRO A 96 3.70 6.32 -4.65
N GLY A 97 4.76 5.90 -3.96
CA GLY A 97 4.93 4.48 -3.61
C GLY A 97 4.17 4.16 -2.34
N CYS A 98 3.46 3.03 -2.29
CA CYS A 98 2.64 2.63 -1.15
C CYS A 98 3.06 1.23 -0.66
N ALA A 99 3.09 1.04 0.67
CA ALA A 99 3.23 -0.26 1.30
C ALA A 99 2.35 -0.31 2.56
N TRP A 100 1.61 -1.40 2.78
CA TRP A 100 0.73 -1.50 3.92
C TRP A 100 0.97 -2.76 4.74
N LEU A 101 0.85 -2.60 6.05
CA LEU A 101 1.00 -3.64 7.04
C LEU A 101 -0.27 -3.78 7.85
N VAL A 102 -0.75 -5.01 8.01
CA VAL A 102 -1.86 -5.35 8.90
C VAL A 102 -1.26 -6.08 10.09
N GLU A 103 -1.48 -5.59 11.30
CA GLU A 103 -0.85 -6.14 12.52
C GLU A 103 0.69 -6.24 12.44
N GLY A 104 1.32 -5.30 11.72
CA GLY A 104 2.77 -5.30 11.51
C GLY A 104 3.26 -6.29 10.44
N MET A 105 2.37 -6.97 9.75
CA MET A 105 2.68 -7.86 8.64
C MET A 105 2.48 -7.16 7.30
N LEU A 106 3.50 -7.15 6.45
CA LEU A 106 3.45 -6.55 5.11
C LEU A 106 2.46 -7.26 4.19
N LEU A 107 1.31 -6.69 3.90
CA LEU A 107 0.31 -7.32 3.03
C LEU A 107 0.48 -7.01 1.55
N GLY A 108 1.05 -5.86 1.21
CA GLY A 108 1.36 -5.55 -0.17
C GLY A 108 2.11 -4.24 -0.34
N LYS A 109 2.42 -3.99 -1.61
CA LYS A 109 3.08 -2.78 -2.10
C LYS A 109 2.53 -2.43 -3.47
N SER A 110 2.47 -1.14 -3.77
CA SER A 110 2.08 -0.62 -5.08
C SER A 110 2.78 0.71 -5.37
N GLN A 111 2.57 1.20 -6.59
CA GLN A 111 2.79 2.60 -6.94
C GLN A 111 1.46 3.13 -7.47
N ASP A 112 1.03 4.26 -6.94
CA ASP A 112 -0.20 4.93 -7.35
C ASP A 112 0.14 6.01 -8.41
N GLU A 113 -0.81 6.32 -9.29
CA GLU A 113 -0.57 7.25 -10.41
C GLU A 113 -0.64 8.72 -10.00
N SER A 114 -1.22 9.02 -8.84
CA SER A 114 -1.33 10.37 -8.28
C SER A 114 -1.48 10.36 -6.76
N VAL A 115 -1.46 11.56 -6.16
CA VAL A 115 -1.79 11.76 -4.73
C VAL A 115 -3.22 11.30 -4.43
N GLU A 116 -4.17 11.57 -5.32
CA GLU A 116 -5.58 11.24 -5.06
C GLU A 116 -5.85 9.74 -5.24
N ASP A 117 -5.12 9.09 -6.16
CA ASP A 117 -5.14 7.63 -6.29
C ASP A 117 -4.59 6.97 -5.02
N ALA A 118 -3.49 7.48 -4.46
CA ALA A 118 -2.95 6.97 -3.21
C ALA A 118 -3.93 7.12 -2.03
N VAL A 119 -4.63 8.25 -1.94
CA VAL A 119 -5.67 8.47 -0.92
C VAL A 119 -6.82 7.48 -1.09
N SER A 120 -7.33 7.35 -2.33
CA SER A 120 -8.42 6.43 -2.67
C SER A 120 -8.05 4.98 -2.41
N HIS A 121 -6.81 4.60 -2.73
CA HIS A 121 -6.26 3.27 -2.48
C HIS A 121 -6.23 2.97 -0.98
N VAL A 122 -5.72 3.87 -0.14
CA VAL A 122 -5.72 3.67 1.32
C VAL A 122 -7.13 3.56 1.89
N ILE A 123 -8.08 4.39 1.44
CA ILE A 123 -9.49 4.27 1.82
C ILE A 123 -10.03 2.87 1.45
N GLY A 124 -9.66 2.37 0.26
CA GLY A 124 -9.97 1.00 -0.17
C GLY A 124 -9.41 -0.05 0.79
N LEU A 125 -8.14 0.07 1.19
CA LEU A 125 -7.52 -0.84 2.17
C LEU A 125 -8.25 -0.80 3.53
N VAL A 126 -8.65 0.38 3.99
CA VAL A 126 -9.43 0.53 5.24
C VAL A 126 -10.77 -0.20 5.14
N ARG A 127 -11.48 -0.07 4.01
CA ARG A 127 -12.74 -0.80 3.78
C ARG A 127 -12.55 -2.32 3.74
N VAL A 128 -11.47 -2.79 3.11
CA VAL A 128 -11.17 -4.23 2.98
C VAL A 128 -10.81 -4.85 4.32
N TYR A 129 -9.97 -4.20 5.12
CA TYR A 129 -9.45 -4.78 6.35
C TYR A 129 -10.24 -4.42 7.61
N GLY A 130 -11.04 -3.36 7.59
CA GLY A 130 -11.82 -2.88 8.74
C GLY A 130 -11.00 -2.65 10.01
N PRO A 131 -9.86 -1.93 9.97
CA PRO A 131 -8.98 -1.77 11.12
C PRO A 131 -9.57 -0.80 12.17
N MET A 132 -9.32 -1.06 13.46
CA MET A 132 -9.66 -0.10 14.54
C MET A 132 -8.81 1.17 14.49
N VAL A 133 -7.55 1.06 14.06
CA VAL A 133 -6.58 2.15 13.98
C VAL A 133 -5.91 2.14 12.61
N VAL A 134 -5.88 3.31 11.97
CA VAL A 134 -5.18 3.54 10.70
C VAL A 134 -4.06 4.55 10.96
N ASP A 135 -2.82 4.12 10.73
CA ASP A 135 -1.61 4.95 10.86
C ASP A 135 -0.99 5.16 9.48
N VAL A 136 -1.15 6.37 8.92
CA VAL A 136 -0.58 6.76 7.63
C VAL A 136 0.75 7.46 7.84
N ARG A 137 1.83 6.82 7.40
CA ARG A 137 3.20 7.30 7.51
C ARG A 137 3.67 7.83 6.16
N ILE A 138 4.14 9.07 6.12
CA ILE A 138 4.55 9.74 4.88
C ILE A 138 6.03 10.10 4.97
N GLY A 139 6.79 9.74 3.94
CA GLY A 139 8.22 10.07 3.84
C GLY A 139 8.49 11.57 3.83
N HIS A 140 9.71 11.96 4.15
CA HIS A 140 10.10 13.38 4.21
C HIS A 140 10.34 14.01 2.83
N GLY A 141 10.58 13.20 1.80
CA GLY A 141 10.88 13.65 0.44
C GLY A 141 9.75 14.45 -0.21
N SER A 142 10.03 15.00 -1.39
CA SER A 142 9.05 15.65 -2.28
C SER A 142 8.06 16.60 -1.57
N PRO A 143 8.50 17.77 -1.06
CA PRO A 143 7.70 18.63 -0.18
C PRO A 143 6.28 18.94 -0.69
N LEU A 144 6.13 19.29 -1.96
CA LEU A 144 4.83 19.54 -2.58
C LEU A 144 3.88 18.35 -2.45
N HIS A 145 4.33 17.15 -2.85
CA HIS A 145 3.51 15.95 -2.83
C HIS A 145 3.25 15.44 -1.41
N ARG A 146 4.27 15.51 -0.55
CA ARG A 146 4.18 15.18 0.88
C ARG A 146 3.13 16.02 1.58
N ASP A 147 3.20 17.34 1.43
CA ASP A 147 2.32 18.26 2.16
C ASP A 147 0.87 18.14 1.66
N ARG A 148 0.67 17.85 0.36
CA ARG A 148 -0.63 17.44 -0.16
C ARG A 148 -1.14 16.15 0.47
N LEU A 149 -0.34 15.09 0.48
CA LEU A 149 -0.73 13.79 1.08
C LEU A 149 -1.12 13.97 2.55
N ILE A 150 -0.30 14.69 3.32
CA ILE A 150 -0.59 15.03 4.72
C ILE A 150 -1.96 15.70 4.82
N ASN A 151 -2.20 16.76 4.05
CA ASN A 151 -3.44 17.51 4.10
C ASN A 151 -4.65 16.65 3.74
N ARG A 152 -4.54 15.80 2.71
CA ARG A 152 -5.60 14.89 2.28
C ARG A 152 -5.92 13.87 3.36
N PHE A 153 -4.93 13.17 3.90
CA PHE A 153 -5.20 12.16 4.94
C PHE A 153 -5.72 12.78 6.24
N LEU A 154 -5.26 13.97 6.61
CA LEU A 154 -5.85 14.71 7.73
C LEU A 154 -7.30 15.12 7.46
N SER A 155 -7.66 15.49 6.22
CA SER A 155 -9.06 15.81 5.89
C SER A 155 -9.97 14.59 5.89
N GLU A 156 -9.44 13.41 5.57
CA GLU A 156 -10.16 12.12 5.68
C GLU A 156 -10.24 11.61 7.13
N GLY A 157 -9.64 12.31 8.10
CA GLY A 157 -9.69 11.97 9.52
C GLY A 157 -8.70 10.89 9.97
N TYR A 158 -7.68 10.58 9.17
CA TYR A 158 -6.67 9.57 9.52
C TYR A 158 -5.56 10.13 10.41
N GLN A 159 -4.93 9.25 11.19
CA GLN A 159 -3.70 9.59 11.91
C GLN A 159 -2.55 9.65 10.91
N VAL A 160 -1.81 10.76 10.91
CA VAL A 160 -0.70 11.00 9.99
C VAL A 160 0.59 11.19 10.77
N SER A 161 1.65 10.50 10.33
CA SER A 161 3.00 10.67 10.86
C SER A 161 3.97 10.95 9.72
N GLN A 162 4.91 11.87 9.93
CA GLN A 162 5.99 12.13 8.97
C GLN A 162 7.23 11.34 9.36
N VAL A 163 7.82 10.60 8.43
CA VAL A 163 8.99 9.78 8.65
C VAL A 163 10.21 10.42 8.01
N ASN A 164 11.28 10.60 8.79
CA ASN A 164 12.55 11.12 8.29
C ASN A 164 13.54 9.99 8.02
N GLU A 165 13.63 9.56 6.76
CA GLU A 165 14.49 8.48 6.29
C GLU A 165 15.99 8.81 6.34
N HIS A 166 16.36 10.10 6.38
CA HIS A 166 17.77 10.52 6.40
C HIS A 166 18.42 10.32 7.77
N ARG A 167 17.66 10.47 8.88
CA ARG A 167 18.20 10.32 10.24
C ARG A 167 18.57 8.89 10.60
N THR A 168 18.05 7.90 9.90
CA THR A 168 18.28 6.47 10.18
C THR A 168 19.36 5.84 9.30
N SER A 169 20.06 6.62 8.47
CA SER A 169 21.15 6.16 7.61
C SER A 169 22.44 5.76 8.36
N ARG A 170 22.49 5.96 9.68
CA ARG A 170 23.53 5.39 10.55
C ARG A 170 23.07 4.03 11.08
N GLY A 171 23.29 2.96 10.31
CA GLY A 171 23.44 1.63 10.93
C GLY A 171 22.75 0.41 10.33
N THR A 172 22.34 0.39 9.06
CA THR A 172 21.99 -0.90 8.42
C THR A 172 22.74 -1.09 7.11
N GLY A 173 23.39 -2.26 7.01
CA GLY A 173 24.36 -2.61 5.99
C GLY A 173 23.78 -2.67 4.58
N ARG A 174 24.71 -2.79 3.62
CA ARG A 174 24.56 -2.83 2.15
C ARG A 174 23.67 -3.94 1.57
N HIS A 175 22.69 -4.47 2.30
CA HIS A 175 21.77 -5.48 1.83
C HIS A 175 20.34 -5.17 2.29
N GLU A 176 19.65 -4.22 1.67
CA GLU A 176 18.20 -4.16 1.81
C GLU A 176 17.57 -3.35 0.66
N HIS A 177 17.28 -4.06 -0.44
CA HIS A 177 16.40 -3.61 -1.53
C HIS A 177 14.94 -3.52 -1.08
N ALA A 178 14.67 -3.07 0.14
CA ALA A 178 13.34 -2.73 0.59
C ALA A 178 12.93 -1.41 -0.08
N SER A 179 11.83 -1.42 -0.84
CA SER A 179 11.17 -0.23 -1.38
C SER A 179 11.01 0.86 -0.30
N SER A 180 11.24 2.14 -0.63
CA SER A 180 11.16 3.27 0.32
C SER A 180 9.86 3.28 1.12
N ALA A 181 8.72 3.04 0.46
CA ALA A 181 7.40 2.93 1.10
C ALA A 181 7.35 1.89 2.24
N LEU A 182 8.03 0.74 2.10
CA LEU A 182 8.13 -0.27 3.16
C LEU A 182 8.96 0.24 4.34
N LYS A 183 10.09 0.91 4.06
CA LYS A 183 10.92 1.49 5.11
C LYS A 183 10.14 2.54 5.90
N ILE A 184 9.41 3.41 5.21
CA ILE A 184 8.51 4.40 5.80
C ILE A 184 7.44 3.72 6.67
N ALA A 185 6.85 2.63 6.19
CA ALA A 185 5.83 1.90 6.93
C ALA A 185 6.35 1.20 8.19
N LEU A 186 7.63 0.82 8.22
CA LEU A 186 8.28 0.16 9.36
C LEU A 186 8.81 1.15 10.40
N LEU A 187 9.33 2.29 9.96
CA LEU A 187 9.91 3.30 10.85
C LEU A 187 8.84 4.09 11.58
N LYS A 188 9.13 4.47 12.84
CA LYS A 188 8.28 5.39 13.60
C LYS A 188 8.41 6.80 13.02
N GLY A 189 7.27 7.46 12.80
CA GLY A 189 7.22 8.87 12.37
C GLY A 189 6.89 9.81 13.51
N ASP A 190 7.08 11.10 13.24
CA ASP A 190 6.63 12.20 14.10
C ASP A 190 5.18 12.54 13.76
N PRO A 191 4.25 12.55 14.74
CA PRO A 191 2.85 12.86 14.48
C PRO A 191 2.66 14.24 13.85
N VAL A 192 1.79 14.33 12.84
CA VAL A 192 1.40 15.58 12.21
C VAL A 192 -0.04 15.88 12.59
N LEU A 193 -0.25 16.95 13.37
CA LEU A 193 -1.57 17.29 13.92
C LEU A 193 -2.28 18.39 13.13
N THR A 194 -1.56 19.10 12.27
CA THR A 194 -2.07 20.26 11.53
C THR A 194 -1.75 20.16 10.06
N ARG A 195 -2.64 20.71 9.24
CA ARG A 195 -2.40 20.88 7.81
C ARG A 195 -1.15 21.73 7.56
N ARG A 196 -0.50 21.47 6.44
CA ARG A 196 0.65 22.21 5.93
C ARG A 196 0.20 23.21 4.88
N THR A 197 0.87 24.34 4.82
CA THR A 197 0.75 25.24 3.66
C THR A 197 1.41 24.56 2.46
N VAL A 198 0.70 24.46 1.34
CA VAL A 198 1.25 23.91 0.10
C VAL A 198 1.69 25.08 -0.78
N GLU A 199 3.00 25.29 -0.86
CA GLU A 199 3.62 26.33 -1.66
C GLU A 199 4.52 25.70 -2.73
N PRO A 200 4.04 25.57 -3.97
CA PRO A 200 4.82 25.05 -5.07
C PRO A 200 5.97 26.00 -5.42
N THR A 201 7.14 25.46 -5.69
CA THR A 201 8.26 26.21 -6.24
C THR A 201 8.04 26.55 -7.72
N GLU A 202 8.72 27.59 -8.21
CA GLU A 202 8.76 27.92 -9.65
C GLU A 202 9.15 26.72 -10.53
N GLY A 203 10.10 25.90 -10.06
CA GLY A 203 10.52 24.69 -10.77
C GLY A 203 9.39 23.65 -10.89
N GLU A 204 8.62 23.45 -9.83
CA GLU A 204 7.47 22.54 -9.81
C GLU A 204 6.34 23.04 -10.72
N LEU A 205 6.03 24.33 -10.67
CA LEU A 205 5.03 24.95 -11.56
C LEU A 205 5.41 24.80 -13.03
N ARG A 206 6.67 25.10 -13.39
CA ARG A 206 7.18 24.90 -14.76
C ARG A 206 7.13 23.44 -15.17
N ASN A 207 7.42 22.52 -14.26
CA ASN A 207 7.30 21.09 -14.56
C ASN A 207 5.85 20.68 -14.82
N ILE A 208 4.88 21.22 -14.08
CA ILE A 208 3.45 20.99 -14.29
C ILE A 208 3.02 21.52 -15.67
N GLN A 209 3.42 22.73 -16.06
CA GLN A 209 3.17 23.27 -17.40
C GLN A 209 3.80 22.39 -18.50
N ARG A 210 5.03 21.92 -18.30
CA ARG A 210 5.68 20.98 -19.21
C ARG A 210 4.89 19.67 -19.34
N LEU A 211 4.36 19.15 -18.23
CA LEU A 211 3.51 17.96 -18.21
C LEU A 211 2.18 18.19 -18.93
N SER A 212 1.55 19.36 -18.74
CA SER A 212 0.31 19.70 -19.44
C SER A 212 0.53 19.69 -20.95
N ARG A 213 1.61 20.32 -21.43
CA ARG A 213 1.98 20.32 -22.85
C ARG A 213 2.26 18.93 -23.39
N LYS A 214 2.91 18.07 -22.59
CA LYS A 214 3.12 16.67 -22.97
C LYS A 214 1.79 15.92 -23.10
N ARG A 215 0.87 16.11 -22.15
CA ARG A 215 -0.44 15.44 -22.11
C ARG A 215 -1.35 15.90 -23.25
N SER A 216 -1.25 17.18 -23.63
CA SER A 216 -1.92 17.74 -24.81
C SER A 216 -1.20 17.44 -26.14
N LYS A 217 -0.22 16.52 -26.18
CA LYS A 217 0.60 16.19 -27.36
C LYS A 217 1.26 17.41 -28.05
N GLY A 218 1.64 18.42 -27.27
CA GLY A 218 2.31 19.63 -27.74
C GLY A 218 1.39 20.85 -27.96
N THR A 219 0.08 20.63 -28.03
CA THR A 219 -0.92 21.63 -28.46
C THR A 219 -1.13 22.78 -27.48
N LEU A 220 -1.15 22.51 -26.17
CA LEU A 220 -1.58 23.48 -25.17
C LEU A 220 -0.70 23.41 -23.92
N THR A 221 -0.30 24.58 -23.42
CA THR A 221 0.37 24.72 -22.11
C THR A 221 -0.54 25.52 -21.20
N ILE A 222 -0.87 24.98 -20.02
CA ILE A 222 -1.73 25.69 -19.07
C ILE A 222 -1.02 26.91 -18.50
N SER A 223 -1.78 27.89 -18.06
CA SER A 223 -1.27 29.10 -17.40
C SER A 223 -0.54 28.78 -16.08
N LEU A 224 0.25 29.72 -15.58
CA LEU A 224 0.91 29.57 -14.29
C LEU A 224 -0.10 29.46 -13.14
N GLN A 225 -1.23 30.18 -13.24
CA GLN A 225 -2.31 30.14 -12.25
C GLN A 225 -3.02 28.78 -12.24
N GLU A 226 -3.24 28.18 -13.40
CA GLU A 226 -3.78 26.81 -13.50
C GLU A 226 -2.77 25.80 -12.98
N ALA A 227 -1.49 25.93 -13.34
CA ALA A 227 -0.43 25.07 -12.83
C ALA A 227 -0.34 25.13 -11.30
N HIS A 228 -0.47 26.32 -10.71
CA HIS A 228 -0.54 26.50 -9.26
C HIS A 228 -1.76 25.80 -8.66
N SER A 229 -2.92 25.93 -9.30
CA SER A 229 -4.16 25.26 -8.85
C SER A 229 -4.03 23.74 -8.89
N VAL A 230 -3.40 23.19 -9.94
CA VAL A 230 -3.09 21.75 -10.05
C VAL A 230 -2.09 21.32 -8.99
N ALA A 231 -1.04 22.11 -8.79
CA ALA A 231 -0.01 21.83 -7.79
C ALA A 231 -0.62 21.74 -6.39
N CYS A 232 -1.54 22.64 -6.04
CA CYS A 232 -2.21 22.66 -4.74
C CYS A 232 -3.35 21.63 -4.60
N GLY A 233 -3.68 20.89 -5.67
CA GLY A 233 -4.77 19.91 -5.67
C GLY A 233 -6.17 20.53 -5.79
N GLY A 234 -6.27 21.79 -6.21
CA GLY A 234 -7.55 22.44 -6.51
C GLY A 234 -8.12 22.09 -7.90
N LEU A 235 -7.28 21.57 -8.80
CA LEU A 235 -7.67 21.04 -10.11
C LEU A 235 -6.89 19.77 -10.43
N THR A 236 -7.48 18.87 -11.21
CA THR A 236 -6.75 17.82 -11.92
C THR A 236 -6.06 18.40 -13.15
N MET A 237 -5.08 17.67 -13.70
CA MET A 237 -4.41 18.07 -14.94
C MET A 237 -5.40 18.14 -16.11
N GLU A 238 -6.35 17.20 -16.15
CA GLU A 238 -7.41 17.08 -17.13
C GLU A 238 -8.36 18.28 -17.06
N GLU A 239 -8.81 18.64 -15.86
CA GLU A 239 -9.67 19.81 -15.65
C GLU A 239 -8.98 21.11 -16.05
N ALA A 240 -7.69 21.26 -15.71
CA ALA A 240 -6.91 22.43 -16.10
C ALA A 240 -6.75 22.52 -17.62
N LEU A 241 -6.48 21.41 -18.30
CA LEU A 241 -6.41 21.35 -19.75
C LEU A 241 -7.75 21.70 -20.41
N TRP A 242 -8.85 21.12 -19.90
CA TRP A 242 -10.20 21.41 -20.38
C TRP A 242 -10.54 22.90 -20.25
N ARG A 243 -10.27 23.50 -19.09
CA ARG A 243 -10.50 24.95 -18.85
C ARG A 243 -9.67 25.84 -19.75
N ALA A 244 -8.45 25.43 -20.07
CA ALA A 244 -7.59 26.13 -21.01
C ALA A 244 -8.03 25.98 -22.48
N GLY A 245 -9.07 25.18 -22.76
CA GLY A 245 -9.62 24.98 -24.10
C GLY A 245 -9.08 23.75 -24.84
N TYR A 246 -8.45 22.81 -24.13
CA TYR A 246 -8.06 21.52 -24.70
C TYR A 246 -9.21 20.52 -24.60
N SER A 247 -9.86 20.21 -25.72
CA SER A 247 -10.76 19.06 -25.86
C SER A 247 -10.06 17.98 -26.69
N ASP A 248 -9.88 16.78 -26.14
CA ASP A 248 -9.40 15.65 -26.92
C ASP A 248 -10.53 15.19 -27.85
N SER A 249 -10.47 15.57 -29.13
CA SER A 249 -11.44 15.21 -30.17
C SER A 249 -11.41 13.71 -30.54
N LEU A 250 -10.99 12.85 -29.62
CA LEU A 250 -10.87 11.40 -29.77
C LEU A 250 -11.69 10.60 -28.74
N SER A 251 -12.55 11.25 -27.95
CA SER A 251 -13.43 10.57 -26.97
C SER A 251 -14.87 10.32 -27.44
N GLU A 252 -15.27 10.78 -28.63
CA GLU A 252 -16.62 10.54 -29.18
C GLU A 252 -16.74 9.34 -30.16
N SER A 253 -15.65 8.65 -30.48
CA SER A 253 -15.68 7.53 -31.46
C SER A 253 -15.63 6.13 -30.84
N SER A 254 -16.01 5.97 -29.57
CA SER A 254 -16.10 4.65 -28.92
C SER A 254 -17.20 4.62 -27.84
N MET A 255 -18.44 4.86 -28.27
CA MET A 255 -19.64 4.28 -27.65
C MET A 255 -20.41 3.52 -28.72
#